data_AF-A0A7Z9PPI5-F1
#
_entry.id   AF-A0A7Z9PPI5-F1
#
_cell.length_a   1.000
_cell.length_b   1.000
_cell.length_c   1.000
_cell.angle_alpha   90.00
_cell.angle_beta   90.00
_cell.angle_gamma   90.00
#
_symmetry.space_group_name_H-M   'P 1'
#
loop_
_entity.id
_entity.type
_entity.pdbx_description
1 polymer ?
#
loop_
_entity_poly.entity_id
_entity_poly.type
_entity_poly.pdbx_seq_one_letter_code
_entity_poly.pdbx_strand_id
1 'polypeptide(L)'
;MIRENMFDTVEDADPDSDPQVAWLLGLLDQTEEVPSVQGQRADIVRKVRRWISELEDRGESSVWRFGLRIAEPIADGLAADISKPDDTVKWSLSFFLQSVDDEEIVLRASDIWLIQRERVVISGLTLENPQELLMAELGRASRHYKKLEDALDSSEPIEVLVDSQEAYRFLREIKPILEEQGFAIQSPPWWESPSGRLGARLKIESDP
;
A
#
# COMPACT_ATOMS: atom_id res chain seq x y z
N MET A 1 -19.97 -34.32 -19.99
CA MET A 1 -19.28 -33.27 -19.20
C MET A 1 -20.20 -32.97 -18.04
N ILE A 2 -19.88 -33.48 -16.85
CA ILE A 2 -20.66 -33.21 -15.63
C ILE A 2 -20.32 -31.76 -15.29
N ARG A 3 -21.32 -30.86 -15.27
CA ARG A 3 -21.17 -29.58 -14.58
C ARG A 3 -21.14 -29.93 -13.10
N GLU A 4 -19.97 -29.84 -12.48
CA GLU A 4 -19.91 -29.82 -11.02
C GLU A 4 -20.71 -28.61 -10.55
N ASN A 5 -21.76 -28.86 -9.78
CA ASN A 5 -22.58 -27.83 -9.19
C ASN A 5 -22.00 -27.51 -7.81
N MET A 6 -21.36 -26.35 -7.66
CA MET A 6 -20.65 -26.01 -6.42
C MET A 6 -21.60 -25.57 -5.28
N PHE A 7 -22.90 -25.45 -5.57
CA PHE A 7 -23.95 -25.12 -4.61
C PHE A 7 -24.04 -26.12 -3.45
N ASP A 8 -23.80 -27.41 -3.71
CA ASP A 8 -23.85 -28.47 -2.69
C ASP A 8 -22.85 -28.23 -1.55
N THR A 9 -21.81 -27.42 -1.78
CA THR A 9 -20.77 -27.09 -0.77
C THR A 9 -21.25 -26.08 0.28
N VAL A 10 -22.33 -25.35 0.01
CA VAL A 10 -22.84 -24.25 0.83
C VAL A 10 -24.32 -24.41 1.19
N GLU A 11 -24.95 -25.52 0.76
CA GLU A 11 -26.39 -25.78 0.91
C GLU A 11 -26.85 -25.86 2.38
N ASP A 12 -25.99 -26.36 3.26
CA ASP A 12 -26.28 -26.50 4.71
C ASP A 12 -25.86 -25.28 5.55
N ALA A 13 -25.29 -24.25 4.93
CA ALA A 13 -24.72 -23.11 5.63
C ALA A 13 -25.64 -21.89 5.59
N ASP A 14 -25.67 -21.13 6.68
CA ASP A 14 -26.57 -19.98 6.82
C ASP A 14 -25.89 -18.68 6.38
N PRO A 15 -26.34 -18.05 5.26
CA PRO A 15 -25.77 -16.80 4.76
C PRO A 15 -26.02 -15.60 5.68
N ASP A 16 -27.01 -15.65 6.56
CA ASP A 16 -27.30 -14.55 7.48
C ASP A 16 -26.35 -14.53 8.69
N SER A 17 -25.68 -15.65 8.98
CA SER A 17 -24.71 -15.77 10.06
C SER A 17 -23.26 -15.91 9.60
N ASP A 18 -23.01 -16.38 8.37
CA ASP A 18 -21.67 -16.50 7.79
C ASP A 18 -21.50 -15.64 6.53
N PRO A 19 -20.71 -14.55 6.59
CA PRO A 19 -20.46 -13.71 5.44
C PRO A 19 -19.74 -14.43 4.29
N GLN A 20 -18.93 -15.45 4.54
CA GLN A 20 -18.25 -16.20 3.47
C GLN A 20 -19.26 -17.02 2.65
N VAL A 21 -20.28 -17.57 3.32
CA VAL A 21 -21.38 -18.31 2.70
C VAL A 21 -22.28 -17.38 1.89
N ALA A 22 -22.61 -16.20 2.44
CA ALA A 22 -23.35 -15.18 1.68
C ALA A 22 -22.63 -14.76 0.41
N TRP A 23 -21.31 -14.61 0.48
CA TRP A 23 -20.45 -14.29 -0.66
C TRP A 23 -20.42 -15.40 -1.72
N LEU A 24 -20.26 -16.66 -1.31
CA LEU A 24 -20.27 -17.80 -2.22
C LEU A 24 -21.63 -17.98 -2.88
N LEU A 25 -22.73 -17.79 -2.14
CA LEU A 25 -24.07 -17.84 -2.71
C LEU A 25 -24.29 -16.71 -3.73
N GLY A 26 -23.87 -15.48 -3.43
CA GLY A 26 -23.96 -14.37 -4.40
C GLY A 26 -23.09 -14.56 -5.65
N LEU A 27 -21.97 -15.28 -5.56
CA LEU A 27 -21.11 -15.61 -6.71
C LEU A 27 -21.63 -16.77 -7.55
N LEU A 28 -22.32 -17.73 -6.92
CA LEU A 28 -22.86 -18.91 -7.56
C LEU A 28 -24.26 -18.65 -8.15
N ASP A 29 -25.01 -17.74 -7.55
CA ASP A 29 -26.31 -17.29 -8.03
C ASP A 29 -26.16 -16.24 -9.16
N GLN A 30 -27.21 -16.04 -9.95
CA GLN A 30 -27.24 -15.05 -11.03
C GLN A 30 -27.70 -13.66 -10.55
N THR A 31 -27.67 -13.43 -9.24
CA THR A 31 -28.17 -12.20 -8.62
C THR A 31 -27.01 -11.22 -8.37
N GLU A 32 -27.27 -9.93 -8.54
CA GLU A 32 -26.29 -8.86 -8.27
C GLU A 32 -26.28 -8.43 -6.78
N GLU A 33 -26.86 -9.24 -5.89
CA GLU A 33 -27.06 -8.91 -4.48
C GLU A 33 -26.39 -9.93 -3.56
N VAL A 34 -25.66 -9.45 -2.56
CA VAL A 34 -25.04 -10.30 -1.52
C VAL A 34 -25.76 -10.05 -0.19
N PRO A 35 -26.35 -11.08 0.45
CA PRO A 35 -26.91 -10.96 1.79
C PRO A 35 -25.85 -10.43 2.77
N SER A 36 -26.21 -9.46 3.61
CA SER A 36 -25.27 -8.90 4.58
C SER A 36 -25.94 -8.36 5.83
N VAL A 37 -25.37 -8.72 6.99
CA VAL A 37 -25.71 -8.14 8.30
C VAL A 37 -25.28 -6.67 8.34
N GLN A 38 -26.13 -5.78 8.86
CA GLN A 38 -25.91 -4.32 8.84
C GLN A 38 -24.54 -3.85 9.38
N GLY A 39 -23.90 -4.62 10.28
CA GLY A 39 -22.58 -4.30 10.83
C GLY A 39 -21.38 -4.70 9.95
N GLN A 40 -21.57 -5.57 8.95
CA GLN A 40 -20.48 -6.12 8.14
C GLN A 40 -20.36 -5.48 6.75
N ARG A 41 -21.37 -4.70 6.33
CA ARG A 41 -21.44 -4.07 5.00
C ARG A 41 -20.21 -3.22 4.67
N ALA A 42 -19.77 -2.38 5.60
CA ALA A 42 -18.62 -1.50 5.36
C ALA A 42 -17.31 -2.29 5.18
N ASP A 43 -17.11 -3.35 5.96
CA ASP A 43 -15.93 -4.20 5.87
C ASP A 43 -15.94 -5.05 4.60
N ILE A 44 -17.11 -5.55 4.20
CA ILE A 44 -17.31 -6.26 2.94
C ILE A 44 -16.99 -5.33 1.76
N VAL A 45 -17.57 -4.13 1.72
CA VAL A 45 -17.30 -3.15 0.67
C VAL A 45 -15.82 -2.76 0.63
N ARG A 46 -15.15 -2.62 1.78
CA ARG A 46 -13.71 -2.36 1.84
C ARG A 46 -12.90 -3.51 1.23
N LYS A 47 -13.22 -4.76 1.58
CA LYS A 47 -12.55 -5.96 1.04
C LYS A 47 -12.77 -6.10 -0.47
N VAL A 48 -13.98 -5.82 -0.95
CA VAL A 48 -14.32 -5.84 -2.38
C VAL A 48 -13.61 -4.74 -3.13
N ARG A 49 -13.62 -3.50 -2.62
CA ARG A 49 -12.88 -2.39 -3.24
C ARG A 49 -11.39 -2.66 -3.29
N ARG A 50 -10.84 -3.26 -2.24
CA ARG A 50 -9.47 -3.75 -2.25
C ARG A 50 -9.28 -4.78 -3.36
N TRP A 51 -10.09 -5.85 -3.40
CA TRP A 51 -9.98 -6.90 -4.41
C TRP A 51 -10.18 -6.41 -5.85
N ILE A 52 -11.13 -5.51 -6.08
CA ILE A 52 -11.39 -4.89 -7.38
C ILE A 52 -10.25 -3.94 -7.76
N SER A 53 -9.73 -3.13 -6.83
CA SER A 53 -8.53 -2.31 -7.07
C SER A 53 -7.30 -3.19 -7.39
N GLU A 54 -7.21 -4.36 -6.75
CA GLU A 54 -6.22 -5.37 -7.07
C GLU A 54 -6.43 -6.04 -8.44
N LEU A 55 -7.63 -5.98 -9.03
CA LEU A 55 -7.94 -6.60 -10.34
C LEU A 55 -7.98 -5.60 -11.49
N GLU A 56 -8.47 -4.39 -11.26
CA GLU A 56 -8.69 -3.36 -12.28
C GLU A 56 -7.40 -2.56 -12.60
N ASP A 57 -6.46 -2.47 -11.65
CA ASP A 57 -5.24 -1.66 -11.79
C ASP A 57 -3.93 -2.47 -11.81
N ARG A 58 -3.99 -3.79 -11.64
CA ARG A 58 -2.82 -4.67 -11.79
C ARG A 58 -2.66 -5.03 -13.27
N GLY A 59 -1.69 -4.40 -13.93
CA GLY A 59 -1.07 -4.97 -15.15
C GLY A 59 -0.46 -6.35 -14.87
N GLU A 60 0.24 -6.94 -15.85
CA GLU A 60 0.77 -8.32 -15.88
C GLU A 60 1.57 -8.82 -14.64
N SER A 61 1.83 -8.01 -13.61
CA SER A 61 2.48 -8.44 -12.36
C SER A 61 1.52 -8.41 -11.16
N SER A 62 0.64 -9.41 -11.09
CA SER A 62 -0.23 -9.63 -9.92
C SER A 62 0.52 -10.02 -8.63
N VAL A 63 1.81 -10.32 -8.74
CA VAL A 63 2.67 -10.90 -7.68
C VAL A 63 3.43 -9.82 -6.90
N TRP A 64 3.62 -8.64 -7.49
CA TRP A 64 4.36 -7.54 -6.89
C TRP A 64 3.46 -6.31 -6.71
N ARG A 65 3.63 -5.62 -5.59
CA ARG A 65 2.98 -4.33 -5.33
C ARG A 65 4.03 -3.25 -5.08
N PHE A 66 3.76 -2.04 -5.56
CA PHE A 66 4.59 -0.88 -5.27
C PHE A 66 4.41 -0.40 -3.84
N GLY A 67 5.48 0.15 -3.29
CA GLY A 67 5.45 0.72 -1.97
C GLY A 67 6.39 1.89 -1.73
N LEU A 68 6.07 2.60 -0.66
CA LEU A 68 6.77 3.79 -0.19
C LEU A 68 7.25 3.55 1.24
N ARG A 69 8.54 3.77 1.49
CA ARG A 69 9.14 3.72 2.82
C ARG A 69 9.54 5.12 3.23
N ILE A 70 8.96 5.59 4.32
CA ILE A 70 9.40 6.83 4.94
C ILE A 70 10.50 6.53 5.95
N ALA A 71 11.69 7.06 5.70
CA ALA A 71 12.81 6.96 6.62
C ALA A 71 12.83 8.16 7.57
N GLU A 72 13.31 7.94 8.80
CA GLU A 72 13.65 9.05 9.71
C GLU A 72 14.65 9.99 9.04
N PRO A 73 14.59 11.30 9.34
CA PRO A 73 15.43 12.28 8.68
C PRO A 73 16.89 11.98 9.00
N ILE A 74 17.73 12.04 7.97
CA ILE A 74 19.17 11.92 8.12
C ILE A 74 19.65 13.23 8.73
N ALA A 75 19.57 13.35 10.06
CA ALA A 75 20.23 14.43 10.75
C ALA A 75 21.71 14.07 10.86
N ASP A 76 22.55 14.74 10.07
CA ASP A 76 23.99 14.77 10.32
C ASP A 76 24.24 15.37 11.71
N GLY A 77 24.34 14.50 12.73
CA GLY A 77 24.92 14.81 14.03
C GLY A 77 24.14 15.73 14.99
N LEU A 78 22.94 16.20 14.65
CA LEU A 78 22.07 16.88 15.63
C LEU A 78 20.88 16.00 15.97
N ALA A 79 20.64 15.75 17.26
CA ALA A 79 19.32 15.35 17.72
C ALA A 79 18.35 16.46 17.31
N ALA A 80 17.72 16.31 16.14
CA ALA A 80 16.79 17.27 15.61
C ALA A 80 15.65 17.39 16.62
N ASP A 81 15.61 18.52 17.32
CA ASP A 81 14.46 18.87 18.13
C ASP A 81 13.31 19.11 17.15
N ILE A 82 12.51 18.07 16.94
CA ILE A 82 11.34 18.03 16.04
C ILE A 82 10.32 19.15 16.40
N SER A 83 10.53 19.83 17.54
CA SER A 83 9.79 21.00 18.02
C SER A 83 10.03 22.28 17.19
N LYS A 84 11.01 22.27 16.27
CA LYS A 84 11.14 23.31 15.22
C LYS A 84 11.21 22.62 13.86
N PRO A 85 10.12 22.62 13.07
CA PRO A 85 10.19 22.22 11.68
C PRO A 85 11.02 23.27 10.95
N ASP A 86 12.33 23.06 10.93
CA ASP A 86 13.21 23.81 10.06
C ASP A 86 13.13 23.16 8.68
N ASP A 87 12.95 23.97 7.63
CA ASP A 87 12.87 23.50 6.23
C ASP A 87 14.14 22.74 5.78
N THR A 88 15.18 22.79 6.61
CA THR A 88 16.45 22.07 6.51
C THR A 88 16.33 20.58 6.77
N VAL A 89 15.30 20.12 7.52
CA VAL A 89 15.11 18.69 7.81
C VAL A 89 14.34 18.03 6.67
N LYS A 90 15.05 17.18 5.90
CA LYS A 90 14.47 16.41 4.80
C LYS A 90 14.23 14.95 5.20
N TRP A 91 13.05 14.46 4.87
CA TRP A 91 12.63 13.07 5.01
C TRP A 91 12.65 12.41 3.63
N SER A 92 13.14 11.18 3.57
CA SER A 92 13.12 10.38 2.33
C SER A 92 11.89 9.49 2.30
N LEU A 93 11.13 9.57 1.21
CA LEU A 93 10.13 8.61 0.79
C LEU A 93 10.74 7.72 -0.30
N SER A 94 11.41 6.65 0.09
CA SER A 94 12.06 5.72 -0.85
C SER A 94 11.05 4.75 -1.48
N PHE A 95 11.28 4.37 -2.74
CA PHE A 95 10.42 3.47 -3.49
C PHE A 95 10.91 2.02 -3.42
N PHE A 96 9.96 1.07 -3.47
CA PHE A 96 10.26 -0.35 -3.54
C PHE A 96 9.12 -1.13 -4.22
N LEU A 97 9.44 -2.36 -4.64
CA LEU A 97 8.47 -3.40 -4.95
C LEU A 97 8.48 -4.45 -3.83
N GLN A 98 7.32 -4.95 -3.46
CA GLN A 98 7.15 -5.98 -2.42
C GLN A 98 6.28 -7.10 -2.97
N SER A 99 6.58 -8.34 -2.59
CA SER A 99 5.71 -9.47 -2.90
C SER A 99 4.33 -9.29 -2.25
N VAL A 100 3.29 -9.69 -2.96
CA VAL A 100 1.92 -9.69 -2.43
C VAL A 100 1.76 -10.80 -1.39
N ASP A 101 2.38 -11.97 -1.62
CA ASP A 101 2.20 -13.17 -0.79
C ASP A 101 3.16 -13.22 0.42
N ASP A 102 4.32 -12.56 0.33
CA ASP A 102 5.34 -12.55 1.38
C ASP A 102 5.95 -11.14 1.55
N GLU A 103 5.52 -10.44 2.59
CA GLU A 103 5.89 -9.05 2.84
C GLU A 103 7.38 -8.87 3.22
N GLU A 104 8.10 -9.94 3.55
CA GLU A 104 9.55 -9.88 3.80
C GLU A 104 10.34 -9.75 2.49
N ILE A 105 9.76 -10.14 1.35
CA ILE A 105 10.41 -10.04 0.04
C ILE A 105 10.20 -8.63 -0.51
N VAL A 106 11.23 -7.79 -0.35
CA VAL A 106 11.25 -6.40 -0.79
C VAL A 106 12.44 -6.15 -1.73
N LEU A 107 12.20 -5.44 -2.82
CA LEU A 107 13.20 -5.00 -3.77
C LEU A 107 13.18 -3.47 -3.85
N ARG A 108 14.26 -2.82 -3.43
CA ARG A 108 14.36 -1.35 -3.42
C ARG A 108 14.50 -0.84 -4.85
N ALA A 109 13.97 0.35 -5.12
CA ALA A 109 14.12 1.00 -6.43
C ALA A 109 15.58 1.16 -6.85
N SER A 110 16.49 1.46 -5.92
CA SER A 110 17.93 1.49 -6.20
C SER A 110 18.47 0.17 -6.75
N ASP A 111 17.96 -0.95 -6.25
CA ASP A 111 18.36 -2.28 -6.69
C ASP A 111 17.69 -2.64 -8.02
N ILE A 112 16.45 -2.16 -8.27
CA ILE A 112 15.71 -2.32 -9.54
C ILE A 112 16.46 -1.71 -10.72
N TRP A 113 16.96 -0.49 -10.57
CA TRP A 113 17.68 0.21 -11.65
C TRP A 113 19.00 -0.47 -12.04
N LEU A 114 19.57 -1.30 -11.15
CA LEU A 114 20.76 -2.11 -11.46
C LEU A 114 20.43 -3.36 -12.29
N ILE A 115 19.16 -3.75 -12.40
CA ILE A 115 18.74 -4.93 -13.15
C ILE A 115 18.74 -4.60 -14.65
N GLN A 116 19.63 -5.26 -15.40
CA GLN A 116 19.76 -5.08 -16.85
C GLN A 116 18.89 -6.05 -17.67
N ARG A 117 18.08 -6.88 -17.03
CA ARG A 117 17.27 -7.92 -17.68
C ARG A 117 15.79 -7.58 -17.58
N GLU A 118 15.06 -7.85 -18.66
CA GLU A 118 13.60 -7.74 -18.72
C GLU A 118 12.88 -8.78 -17.86
N ARG A 119 13.56 -9.86 -17.44
CA ARG A 119 12.99 -10.86 -16.53
C ARG A 119 14.04 -11.31 -15.52
N VAL A 120 13.65 -11.35 -14.25
CA VAL A 120 14.45 -11.85 -13.13
C VAL A 120 13.60 -12.71 -12.21
N VAL A 121 14.23 -13.65 -11.50
CA VAL A 121 13.58 -14.45 -10.45
C VAL A 121 14.18 -14.06 -9.11
N ILE A 122 13.34 -13.64 -8.17
CA ILE A 122 13.72 -13.20 -6.83
C ILE A 122 12.97 -14.08 -5.84
N SER A 123 13.70 -14.86 -5.04
CA SER A 123 13.09 -15.76 -4.04
C SER A 123 12.00 -16.69 -4.61
N GLY A 124 12.17 -17.15 -5.85
CA GLY A 124 11.19 -17.99 -6.55
C GLY A 124 10.05 -17.25 -7.26
N LEU A 125 9.95 -15.93 -7.09
CA LEU A 125 8.96 -15.08 -7.74
C LEU A 125 9.54 -14.48 -9.01
N THR A 126 8.77 -14.52 -10.10
CA THR A 126 9.17 -13.88 -11.36
C THR A 126 8.82 -12.40 -11.31
N LEU A 127 9.75 -11.56 -11.73
CA LEU A 127 9.56 -10.13 -11.94
C LEU A 127 9.92 -9.80 -13.39
N GLU A 128 8.94 -9.26 -14.11
CA GLU A 128 9.05 -8.87 -15.52
C GLU A 128 9.09 -7.35 -15.64
N ASN A 129 9.89 -6.87 -16.57
CA ASN A 129 10.20 -5.47 -16.84
C ASN A 129 10.26 -4.63 -15.55
N PRO A 130 11.19 -4.91 -14.61
CA PRO A 130 11.19 -4.33 -13.27
C PRO A 130 11.09 -2.80 -13.24
N GLN A 131 11.79 -2.14 -14.16
CA GLN A 131 11.84 -0.68 -14.29
C GLN A 131 10.52 -0.12 -14.84
N GLU A 132 9.94 -0.77 -15.85
CA GLU A 132 8.64 -0.36 -16.41
C GLU A 132 7.52 -0.54 -15.39
N LEU A 133 7.53 -1.65 -14.64
CA LEU A 133 6.59 -1.88 -13.56
C LEU A 133 6.71 -0.81 -12.47
N LEU A 134 7.93 -0.51 -12.02
CA LEU A 134 8.19 0.55 -11.03
C LEU A 134 7.65 1.91 -11.51
N MET A 135 7.92 2.28 -12.76
CA MET A 135 7.48 3.55 -13.33
C MET A 135 5.95 3.62 -13.52
N ALA A 136 5.34 2.54 -13.99
CA ALA A 136 3.89 2.45 -14.15
C ALA A 136 3.17 2.61 -12.80
N GLU A 137 3.65 1.91 -11.77
CA GLU A 137 3.08 1.97 -10.43
C GLU A 137 3.34 3.31 -9.75
N LEU A 138 4.53 3.92 -9.94
CA LEU A 138 4.81 5.28 -9.48
C LEU A 138 3.85 6.30 -10.11
N GLY A 139 3.59 6.17 -11.41
CA GLY A 139 2.58 6.97 -12.12
C GLY A 139 1.14 6.71 -11.65
N ARG A 140 0.83 5.51 -11.16
CA ARG A 140 -0.45 5.22 -10.49
C ARG A 140 -0.54 5.91 -9.14
N ALA A 141 0.50 5.78 -8.31
CA ALA A 141 0.56 6.35 -6.97
C ALA A 141 0.49 7.89 -6.98
N SER A 142 1.08 8.55 -8.00
CA SER A 142 1.07 10.01 -8.13
C SER A 142 -0.34 10.62 -8.26
N ARG A 143 -1.30 9.86 -8.78
CA ARG A 143 -2.72 10.26 -8.85
C ARG A 143 -3.34 10.48 -7.47
N HIS A 144 -2.84 9.79 -6.44
CA HIS A 144 -3.29 9.91 -5.05
C HIS A 144 -2.40 10.85 -4.24
N TYR A 145 -1.11 10.95 -4.60
CA TYR A 145 -0.16 11.83 -3.93
C TYR A 145 0.71 12.60 -4.93
N LYS A 146 0.28 13.81 -5.27
CA LYS A 146 0.91 14.66 -6.30
C LYS A 146 2.40 14.91 -6.11
N LYS A 147 2.93 14.87 -4.88
CA LYS A 147 4.37 15.04 -4.62
C LYS A 147 5.23 14.00 -5.34
N LEU A 148 4.68 12.83 -5.65
CA LEU A 148 5.38 11.80 -6.43
C LEU A 148 5.60 12.19 -7.90
N GLU A 149 4.89 13.20 -8.41
CA GLU A 149 5.14 13.73 -9.76
C GLU A 149 6.58 14.29 -9.86
N ASP A 150 7.13 14.85 -8.78
CA ASP A 150 8.52 15.34 -8.73
C ASP A 150 9.54 14.23 -9.05
N ALA A 151 9.22 12.98 -8.71
CA ALA A 151 10.09 11.84 -8.99
C ALA A 151 9.98 11.36 -10.45
N LEU A 152 8.85 11.60 -11.13
CA LEU A 152 8.65 11.20 -12.53
C LEU A 152 9.51 12.01 -13.51
N ASP A 153 10.05 13.15 -13.09
CA ASP A 153 11.02 13.93 -13.86
C ASP A 153 12.43 13.30 -13.88
N SER A 154 12.70 12.34 -12.98
CA SER A 154 13.96 11.59 -12.95
C SER A 154 13.92 10.40 -13.92
N SER A 155 15.07 10.07 -14.51
CA SER A 155 15.22 8.86 -15.31
C SER A 155 15.28 7.58 -14.48
N GLU A 156 15.76 7.69 -13.23
CA GLU A 156 15.91 6.56 -12.29
C GLU A 156 15.37 6.97 -10.91
N PRO A 157 14.05 7.16 -10.76
CA PRO A 157 13.47 7.53 -9.47
C PRO A 157 13.69 6.45 -8.42
N ILE A 158 14.26 6.85 -7.28
CA ILE A 158 14.47 5.98 -6.11
C ILE A 158 13.80 6.50 -4.85
N GLU A 159 13.54 7.80 -4.76
CA GLU A 159 12.88 8.46 -3.64
C GLU A 159 12.32 9.82 -4.03
N VAL A 160 11.48 10.39 -3.17
CA VAL A 160 11.19 11.82 -3.13
C VAL A 160 11.51 12.39 -1.75
N LEU A 161 12.04 13.61 -1.70
CA LEU A 161 12.33 14.31 -0.46
C LEU A 161 11.14 15.18 -0.05
N VAL A 162 10.77 15.10 1.22
CA VAL A 162 9.68 15.88 1.80
C VAL A 162 10.16 16.58 3.07
N ASP A 163 9.56 17.72 3.41
CA ASP A 163 9.83 18.36 4.70
C ASP A 163 9.06 17.67 5.85
N SER A 164 9.27 18.15 7.08
CA SER A 164 8.63 17.56 8.27
C SER A 164 7.10 17.71 8.29
N GLN A 165 6.55 18.81 7.74
CA GLN A 165 5.12 19.03 7.65
C GLN A 165 4.49 18.08 6.62
N GLU A 166 5.13 17.96 5.46
CA GLU A 166 4.75 17.04 4.39
C GLU A 166 4.83 15.58 4.84
N ALA A 167 5.88 15.19 5.57
CA ALA A 167 6.04 13.85 6.16
C ALA A 167 4.90 13.51 7.14
N TYR A 168 4.56 14.43 8.04
CA TYR A 168 3.45 14.24 8.97
C TYR A 168 2.11 14.09 8.25
N ARG A 169 1.83 14.98 7.28
CA ARG A 169 0.64 14.90 6.43
C ARG A 169 0.58 13.59 5.65
N PHE A 170 1.70 13.15 5.08
CA PHE A 170 1.80 11.88 4.38
C PHE A 170 1.38 10.72 5.30
N LEU A 171 1.99 10.63 6.49
CA LEU A 171 1.72 9.57 7.45
C LEU A 171 0.29 9.58 7.99
N ARG A 172 -0.35 10.75 8.12
CA ARG A 172 -1.66 10.88 8.73
C ARG A 172 -2.82 10.78 7.75
N GLU A 173 -2.67 11.36 6.57
CA GLU A 173 -3.76 11.54 5.60
C GLU A 173 -3.57 10.71 4.35
N ILE A 174 -2.35 10.63 3.83
CA ILE A 174 -2.06 10.00 2.53
C ILE A 174 -1.83 8.49 2.66
N LYS A 175 -1.09 8.05 3.69
CA LYS A 175 -0.79 6.64 3.95
C LYS A 175 -2.06 5.77 3.94
N PRO A 176 -3.14 6.08 4.70
CA PRO A 176 -4.34 5.26 4.70
C PRO A 176 -5.00 5.14 3.32
N ILE A 177 -4.98 6.22 2.54
CA ILE A 177 -5.54 6.24 1.18
C ILE A 177 -4.72 5.30 0.29
N LEU A 178 -3.38 5.39 0.31
CA LEU A 178 -2.51 4.55 -0.50
C LEU A 178 -2.63 3.06 -0.12
N GLU A 179 -2.72 2.75 1.17
CA GLU A 179 -2.96 1.38 1.65
C GLU A 179 -4.31 0.84 1.17
N GLU A 180 -5.36 1.66 1.17
CA GLU A 180 -6.68 1.29 0.62
C GLU A 180 -6.64 1.05 -0.90
N GLN A 181 -5.70 1.67 -1.62
CA GLN A 181 -5.45 1.44 -3.05
C GLN A 181 -4.47 0.28 -3.31
N GLY A 182 -4.08 -0.48 -2.28
CA GLY A 182 -3.24 -1.66 -2.43
C GLY A 182 -1.73 -1.39 -2.51
N PHE A 183 -1.28 -0.16 -2.25
CA PHE A 183 0.15 0.15 -2.12
C PHE A 183 0.69 -0.24 -0.74
N ALA A 184 1.94 -0.69 -0.69
CA ALA A 184 2.61 -1.00 0.57
C ALA A 184 3.25 0.25 1.19
N ILE A 185 2.94 0.59 2.44
CA ILE A 185 3.54 1.75 3.12
C ILE A 185 4.31 1.33 4.36
N GLN A 186 5.62 1.56 4.37
CA GLN A 186 6.47 1.28 5.53
C GLN A 186 6.70 2.57 6.32
N SER A 187 6.12 2.64 7.52
CA SER A 187 6.27 3.77 8.44
C SER A 187 7.45 3.59 9.39
N PRO A 188 7.95 4.67 10.02
CA PRO A 188 8.96 4.55 11.05
C PRO A 188 8.38 3.81 12.27
N PRO A 189 9.17 2.99 13.00
CA PRO A 189 8.66 2.16 14.10
C PRO A 189 7.93 2.94 15.20
N TRP A 190 8.32 4.19 15.43
CA TRP A 190 7.69 5.04 16.45
C TRP A 190 6.30 5.53 16.03
N TRP A 191 5.97 5.63 14.75
CA TRP A 191 4.67 6.13 14.29
C TRP A 191 3.50 5.23 14.72
N GLU A 192 3.73 3.92 14.70
CA GLU A 192 2.72 2.90 15.01
C GLU A 192 2.67 2.54 16.50
N SER A 193 3.68 2.97 17.26
CA SER A 193 3.74 2.73 18.70
C SER A 193 2.70 3.60 19.46
N PRO A 194 1.97 3.05 20.45
CA PRO A 194 1.04 3.82 21.29
C PRO A 194 1.69 5.07 21.91
N SER A 195 2.95 4.96 22.31
CA SER A 195 3.74 6.05 22.88
C SER A 195 4.15 7.11 21.83
N GLY A 196 4.32 6.75 20.57
CA GLY A 196 4.66 7.69 19.50
C GLY A 196 3.45 8.52 19.04
N ARG A 197 2.23 7.96 19.09
CA ARG A 197 0.98 8.73 18.91
C ARG A 197 0.81 9.82 19.97
N LEU A 198 1.17 9.51 21.22
CA LEU A 198 1.18 10.46 22.33
C LEU A 198 2.31 11.50 22.17
N GLY A 199 3.52 11.08 21.80
CA GLY A 199 4.64 12.00 21.55
C GLY A 199 4.38 12.98 20.38
N ALA A 200 3.71 12.53 19.31
CA ALA A 200 3.30 13.39 18.20
C ALA A 200 2.18 14.37 18.61
N ARG A 201 1.14 13.90 19.33
CA ARG A 201 0.04 14.78 19.79
C ARG A 201 0.51 15.81 20.82
N LEU A 202 1.32 15.40 21.79
CA LEU A 202 1.81 16.30 22.85
C LEU A 202 2.73 17.39 22.26
N LYS A 203 3.51 17.08 21.23
CA LYS A 203 4.36 18.07 20.54
C LYS A 203 3.59 19.06 19.67
N ILE A 204 2.39 18.70 19.20
CA ILE A 204 1.51 19.60 18.43
C ILE A 204 0.66 20.48 19.37
N GLU A 205 0.20 19.96 20.52
CA GLU A 205 -0.57 20.73 21.51
C GLU A 205 0.30 21.68 22.37
N SER A 206 1.63 21.55 22.33
CA SER A 206 2.54 22.39 23.13
C SER A 206 3.01 23.68 22.45
N ASP A 207 2.33 24.12 21.38
CA ASP A 207 2.55 25.43 20.76
C ASP A 207 1.53 26.44 21.34
N PRO A 208 1.94 27.48 22.12
CA PRO A 208 1.06 28.57 22.55
C PRO A 208 0.84 29.65 21.49
#